data_AF-A0A966IZD3-F1
#
_entry.id   AF-A0A966IZD3-F1
#
_cell.length_a   1.000
_cell.length_b   1.000
_cell.length_c   1.000
_cell.angle_alpha   90.00
_cell.angle_beta   90.00
_cell.angle_gamma   90.00
#
_symmetry.space_group_name_H-M   'P 1'
#
loop_
_entity.id
_entity.type
_entity.pdbx_description
1 polymer ?
#
loop_
_entity_poly.entity_id
_entity_poly.type
_entity_poly.pdbx_seq_one_letter_code
_entity_poly.pdbx_strand_id
1 'polypeptide(L)'
;MKRILAISALSLTTAGALHAQPSTGGSRPAIRPLGAVASTSAEPLGVVNNIRALPGGKLLVNDMTGRRVLLMDSTFTVIKVVADTTPGNPNSYGGGVASLIAFRGDSTLFVDAQSLSMLVIDSNGEVARVMSVPRAQDAMMLAAGGIGAGAFYSNGHLVYRGMPNIRMTVVNGVPQMGAMPDTMPITRVNLQTRVVDTVGYVKIPTSLPNISRSDDGKMSVTIEVNPLPVVDEWAVTPNGDVAFVRGRDYHVDWVEANGAKRSGPKIAFDWKRLTDDDKVRLADSVKALLDKQAAANPGQGAAMATAFGNMMGGGAAAGAPRMQVMIRAEGGPPGAGGPTRAPQVSAPKINVVSPSQLPDYQPPFFATSTRADADGNLWVLTIPTKPQPAGSVYDVINGKGDVTERVLIPEGRTVLGFGPGGIVYLAKRITEGSTTTTTIERARAK
;
A
#
# COMPACT_ATOMS: atom_id res chain seq x y z
N MET A 1 -8.35 -1.78 21.37
CA MET A 1 -7.12 -2.45 20.87
C MET A 1 -7.27 -2.72 19.39
N LYS A 2 -6.61 -1.93 18.52
CA LYS A 2 -6.57 -2.15 17.06
C LYS A 2 -5.13 -1.95 16.60
N ARG A 3 -4.33 -3.02 16.64
CA ARG A 3 -2.99 -3.04 16.06
C ARG A 3 -3.12 -3.46 14.60
N ILE A 4 -3.12 -2.48 13.68
CA ILE A 4 -2.70 -2.76 12.30
C ILE A 4 -1.18 -2.88 12.39
N LEU A 5 -0.68 -4.11 12.37
CA LEU A 5 0.74 -4.39 12.44
C LEU A 5 1.39 -3.96 11.13
N ALA A 6 2.42 -3.12 11.24
CA ALA A 6 3.54 -3.20 10.32
C ALA A 6 4.08 -4.63 10.39
N ILE A 7 4.37 -5.23 9.24
CA ILE A 7 5.14 -6.48 9.17
C ILE A 7 6.54 -6.12 9.66
N SER A 8 6.78 -6.24 10.97
CA SER A 8 8.11 -6.16 11.54
C SER A 8 8.92 -7.33 10.98
N ALA A 9 10.02 -7.02 10.32
CA ALA A 9 10.95 -8.02 9.79
C ALA A 9 11.39 -8.96 10.91
N LEU A 10 11.00 -10.24 10.82
CA LEU A 10 11.61 -11.28 11.63
C LEU A 10 13.07 -11.42 11.17
N SER A 11 13.99 -11.03 12.05
CA SER A 11 15.41 -11.26 11.83
C SER A 11 15.71 -12.74 12.09
N LEU A 12 15.82 -13.55 11.04
CA LEU A 12 16.36 -14.91 11.13
C LEU A 12 17.88 -14.83 11.29
N THR A 13 18.38 -14.97 12.52
CA THR A 13 19.79 -15.26 12.79
C THR A 13 20.06 -16.75 12.61
N THR A 14 20.61 -17.12 11.46
CA THR A 14 21.24 -18.43 11.25
C THR A 14 22.69 -18.23 10.83
N ALA A 15 23.62 -18.76 11.62
CA ALA A 15 25.04 -18.82 11.29
C ALA A 15 25.25 -20.02 10.36
N GLY A 16 25.53 -19.77 9.09
CA GLY A 16 25.88 -20.77 8.09
C GLY A 16 26.80 -20.15 7.04
N ALA A 17 27.84 -20.87 6.64
CA ALA A 17 28.86 -20.40 5.70
C ALA A 17 28.24 -20.07 4.34
N LEU A 18 28.30 -18.79 3.96
CA LEU A 18 27.75 -18.23 2.73
C LEU A 18 28.71 -18.45 1.55
N HIS A 19 28.18 -19.03 0.45
CA HIS A 19 28.78 -18.88 -0.87
C HIS A 19 28.05 -17.74 -1.60
N ALA A 20 28.71 -16.58 -1.71
CA ALA A 20 28.19 -15.44 -2.45
C ALA A 20 28.43 -15.61 -3.96
N GLN A 21 27.43 -15.34 -4.79
CA GLN A 21 27.61 -15.21 -6.24
C GLN A 21 28.28 -13.87 -6.56
N PRO A 22 29.24 -13.81 -7.51
CA PRO A 22 29.86 -12.54 -7.89
C PRO A 22 28.86 -11.65 -8.65
N SER A 23 28.60 -10.47 -8.10
CA SER A 23 27.86 -9.39 -8.76
C SER A 23 28.79 -8.54 -9.62
N THR A 24 28.46 -8.33 -10.90
CA THR A 24 29.24 -7.48 -11.84
C THR A 24 28.90 -5.99 -11.74
N GLY A 25 28.45 -5.53 -10.57
CA GLY A 25 28.14 -4.12 -10.28
C GLY A 25 28.92 -3.65 -9.05
N GLY A 26 29.32 -2.37 -9.04
CA GLY A 26 30.05 -1.79 -7.91
C GLY A 26 29.35 -2.02 -6.56
N SER A 27 30.13 -2.06 -5.47
CA SER A 27 29.58 -2.26 -4.13
C SER A 27 28.58 -1.17 -3.79
N ARG A 28 27.42 -1.54 -3.20
CA ARG A 28 26.46 -0.54 -2.69
C ARG A 28 27.13 0.40 -1.67
N PRO A 29 26.71 1.67 -1.60
CA PRO A 29 27.22 2.62 -0.61
C PRO A 29 27.07 2.11 0.83
N ALA A 30 27.93 2.61 1.73
CA ALA A 30 27.78 2.36 3.15
C ALA A 30 26.47 2.94 3.69
N ILE A 31 25.90 2.29 4.71
CA ILE A 31 24.71 2.77 5.40
C ILE A 31 25.10 4.01 6.22
N ARG A 32 24.38 5.12 6.02
CA ARG A 32 24.51 6.33 6.83
C ARG A 32 23.22 6.62 7.59
N PRO A 33 23.28 7.24 8.78
CA PRO A 33 22.09 7.70 9.47
C PRO A 33 21.38 8.80 8.66
N LEU A 34 20.06 8.89 8.83
CA LEU A 34 19.30 10.08 8.47
C LEU A 34 19.84 11.29 9.26
N GLY A 35 19.75 12.49 8.68
CA GLY A 35 20.05 13.73 9.39
C GLY A 35 19.16 13.92 10.62
N ALA A 36 19.58 14.82 11.52
CA ALA A 36 18.86 15.07 12.77
C ALA A 36 17.42 15.52 12.52
N VAL A 37 16.52 15.13 13.44
CA VAL A 37 15.16 15.65 13.47
C VAL A 37 15.22 17.13 13.82
N ALA A 38 14.72 17.97 12.93
CA ALA A 38 14.70 19.42 13.05
C ALA A 38 13.46 19.92 13.82
N SER A 39 12.33 19.21 13.72
CA SER A 39 11.10 19.59 14.42
C SER A 39 10.14 18.42 14.57
N THR A 40 9.27 18.48 15.59
CA THR A 40 8.25 17.47 15.89
C THR A 40 6.91 18.16 16.12
N SER A 41 5.82 17.61 15.57
CA SER A 41 4.48 18.15 15.76
C SER A 41 4.01 17.94 17.21
N ALA A 42 3.33 18.94 17.77
CA ALA A 42 2.66 18.81 19.06
C ALA A 42 1.25 18.17 18.94
N GLU A 43 0.62 18.29 17.76
CA GLU A 43 -0.72 17.73 17.52
C GLU A 43 -0.69 16.19 17.67
N PRO A 44 -1.51 15.62 18.56
CA PRO A 44 -1.65 14.18 18.67
C PRO A 44 -2.50 13.67 17.49
N LEU A 45 -1.89 12.86 16.63
CA LEU A 45 -2.56 12.27 15.48
C LEU A 45 -2.89 10.81 15.74
N GLY A 46 -3.87 10.28 15.03
CA GLY A 46 -4.12 8.85 14.95
C GLY A 46 -3.18 8.15 13.97
N VAL A 47 -3.68 7.20 13.18
CA VAL A 47 -2.93 6.67 12.05
C VAL A 47 -2.97 7.68 10.90
N VAL A 48 -1.80 8.25 10.58
CA VAL A 48 -1.62 9.10 9.41
C VAL A 48 -1.52 8.22 8.16
N ASN A 49 -2.46 8.32 7.23
CA ASN A 49 -2.43 7.52 6.00
C ASN A 49 -1.35 8.03 5.04
N ASN A 50 -1.37 9.34 4.77
CA ASN A 50 -0.35 10.02 3.99
C ASN A 50 -0.37 11.54 4.24
N ILE A 51 0.65 12.21 3.73
CA ILE A 51 0.80 13.67 3.82
C ILE A 51 1.04 14.26 2.43
N ARG A 52 0.87 15.57 2.31
CA ARG A 52 1.24 16.34 1.12
C ARG A 52 1.98 17.61 1.55
N ALA A 53 3.27 17.67 1.22
CA ALA A 53 4.07 18.88 1.34
C ALA A 53 3.57 19.94 0.34
N LEU A 54 3.46 21.17 0.82
CA LEU A 54 3.01 22.33 0.07
C LEU A 54 4.09 23.43 0.12
N PRO A 55 4.04 24.44 -0.79
CA PRO A 55 4.95 25.58 -0.74
C PRO A 55 4.92 26.31 0.61
N GLY A 56 6.04 26.95 0.93
CA GLY A 56 6.22 27.62 2.22
C GLY A 56 6.37 26.65 3.41
N GLY A 57 6.58 25.36 3.15
CA GLY A 57 6.76 24.35 4.19
C GLY A 57 5.45 23.90 4.86
N LYS A 58 4.29 24.31 4.33
CA LYS A 58 2.98 23.86 4.77
C LYS A 58 2.80 22.35 4.51
N LEU A 59 1.92 21.73 5.27
CA LEU A 59 1.65 20.30 5.17
C LEU A 59 0.16 20.01 5.27
N LEU A 60 -0.40 19.32 4.28
CA LEU A 60 -1.69 18.64 4.45
C LEU A 60 -1.45 17.26 5.04
N VAL A 61 -2.20 16.92 6.08
CA VAL A 61 -2.08 15.67 6.83
C VAL A 61 -3.41 14.95 6.81
N ASN A 62 -3.41 13.71 6.32
CA ASN A 62 -4.57 12.83 6.34
C ASN A 62 -4.53 11.93 7.58
N ASP A 63 -5.19 12.37 8.64
CA ASP A 63 -5.36 11.62 9.89
C ASP A 63 -6.57 10.69 9.75
N MET A 64 -6.31 9.47 9.30
CA MET A 64 -7.33 8.50 8.95
C MET A 64 -8.11 8.01 10.18
N THR A 65 -7.47 7.89 11.34
CA THR A 65 -8.19 7.46 12.56
C THR A 65 -8.97 8.62 13.17
N GLY A 66 -8.42 9.83 13.15
CA GLY A 66 -9.14 11.05 13.52
C GLY A 66 -10.24 11.43 12.53
N ARG A 67 -10.26 10.82 11.34
CA ARG A 67 -11.16 11.12 10.21
C ARG A 67 -11.18 12.61 9.90
N ARG A 68 -9.99 13.17 9.71
CA ARG A 68 -9.79 14.59 9.43
C ARG A 68 -8.60 14.84 8.52
N VAL A 69 -8.71 15.89 7.71
CA VAL A 69 -7.59 16.47 6.95
C VAL A 69 -7.20 17.77 7.63
N LEU A 70 -5.94 17.87 8.04
CA LEU A 70 -5.38 19.05 8.69
C LEU A 70 -4.44 19.77 7.73
N LEU A 71 -4.53 21.10 7.69
CA LEU A 71 -3.47 21.95 7.14
C LEU A 71 -2.61 22.45 8.30
N MET A 72 -1.32 22.15 8.22
CA MET A 72 -0.31 22.63 9.15
C MET A 72 0.64 23.61 8.47
N ASP A 73 1.17 24.57 9.22
CA ASP A 73 2.25 25.43 8.76
C ASP A 73 3.64 24.77 8.85
N SER A 74 4.68 25.53 8.51
CA SER A 74 6.07 25.04 8.55
C SER A 74 6.60 24.72 9.95
N THR A 75 5.88 25.09 11.00
CA THR A 75 6.18 24.78 12.41
C THR A 75 5.35 23.61 12.95
N PHE A 76 4.55 22.96 12.10
CA PHE A 76 3.56 21.95 12.46
C PHE A 76 2.40 22.46 13.33
N THR A 77 2.15 23.77 13.32
CA THR A 77 0.93 24.33 13.92
C THR A 77 -0.24 24.04 13.00
N VAL A 78 -1.32 23.47 13.55
CA VAL A 78 -2.57 23.28 12.80
C VAL A 78 -3.20 24.64 12.57
N ILE A 79 -3.25 25.07 11.31
CA ILE A 79 -3.86 26.36 10.92
C ILE A 79 -5.27 26.19 10.38
N LYS A 80 -5.67 24.97 9.96
CA LYS A 80 -7.04 24.68 9.50
C LYS A 80 -7.37 23.19 9.59
N VAL A 81 -8.63 22.88 9.91
CA VAL A 81 -9.26 21.59 9.63
C VAL A 81 -9.97 21.71 8.27
N VAL A 82 -9.45 21.03 7.25
CA VAL A 82 -9.92 21.14 5.86
C VAL A 82 -11.15 20.27 5.61
N ALA A 83 -11.17 19.06 6.19
CA ALA A 83 -12.28 18.12 6.12
C ALA A 83 -12.35 17.32 7.43
N ASP A 84 -13.55 17.01 7.91
CA ASP A 84 -13.79 16.20 9.11
C ASP A 84 -15.18 15.53 9.08
N THR A 85 -15.57 14.85 10.16
CA THR A 85 -16.89 14.20 10.28
C THR A 85 -17.96 15.09 10.91
N THR A 86 -17.74 16.40 11.05
CA THR A 86 -18.68 17.29 11.75
C THR A 86 -19.96 17.46 10.92
N PRO A 87 -21.16 17.24 11.49
CA PRO A 87 -22.42 17.44 10.76
C PRO A 87 -22.55 18.87 10.22
N GLY A 88 -22.97 19.00 8.96
CA GLY A 88 -23.11 20.30 8.29
C GLY A 88 -21.80 20.86 7.72
N ASN A 89 -20.66 20.20 7.92
CA ASN A 89 -19.43 20.54 7.20
C ASN A 89 -19.58 20.18 5.71
N PRO A 90 -19.50 21.15 4.78
CA PRO A 90 -19.58 20.87 3.34
C PRO A 90 -18.46 19.95 2.85
N ASN A 91 -17.33 19.91 3.57
CA ASN A 91 -16.15 19.10 3.25
C ASN A 91 -16.07 17.90 4.21
N SER A 92 -17.01 16.98 4.08
CA SER A 92 -17.07 15.80 4.96
C SER A 92 -15.96 14.79 4.66
N TYR A 93 -15.30 14.28 5.71
CA TYR A 93 -14.45 13.11 5.65
C TYR A 93 -15.33 11.85 5.76
N GLY A 94 -15.38 11.03 4.70
CA GLY A 94 -16.22 9.82 4.66
C GLY A 94 -15.81 8.73 5.68
N GLY A 95 -16.65 7.71 5.86
CA GLY A 95 -16.33 6.55 6.69
C GLY A 95 -15.29 5.58 6.07
N GLY A 96 -14.90 5.81 4.81
CA GLY A 96 -13.97 4.97 4.06
C GLY A 96 -12.49 5.37 4.19
N VAL A 97 -11.65 4.67 3.42
CA VAL A 97 -10.26 5.10 3.21
C VAL A 97 -10.24 6.34 2.32
N ALA A 98 -9.27 7.23 2.58
CA ALA A 98 -9.07 8.43 1.79
C ALA A 98 -7.58 8.69 1.59
N SER A 99 -7.19 9.40 0.53
CA SER A 99 -5.80 9.77 0.24
C SER A 99 -5.65 11.23 -0.18
N LEU A 100 -4.44 11.77 0.02
CA LEU A 100 -4.01 13.04 -0.57
C LEU A 100 -3.13 12.78 -1.80
N ILE A 101 -3.41 13.45 -2.92
CA ILE A 101 -2.63 13.34 -4.14
C ILE A 101 -2.26 14.75 -4.61
N ALA A 102 -1.02 14.93 -5.06
CA ALA A 102 -0.60 16.14 -5.77
C ALA A 102 -1.62 16.56 -6.83
N PHE A 103 -1.86 17.86 -7.02
CA PHE A 103 -2.67 18.32 -8.13
C PHE A 103 -2.19 19.67 -8.66
N ARG A 104 -2.57 19.99 -9.90
CA ARG A 104 -2.19 21.19 -10.67
C ARG A 104 -1.66 22.34 -9.81
N GLY A 105 -0.40 22.73 -10.06
CA GLY A 105 0.29 23.72 -9.23
C GLY A 105 0.43 23.23 -7.79
N ASP A 106 -0.08 24.02 -6.85
CA ASP A 106 0.03 23.76 -5.41
C ASP A 106 -1.25 23.17 -4.80
N SER A 107 -2.16 22.71 -5.65
CA SER A 107 -3.41 22.08 -5.21
C SER A 107 -3.21 20.60 -4.86
N THR A 108 -4.21 20.03 -4.20
CA THR A 108 -4.22 18.64 -3.73
C THR A 108 -5.58 18.02 -3.98
N LEU A 109 -5.62 16.80 -4.48
CA LEU A 109 -6.84 15.98 -4.48
C LEU A 109 -6.95 15.27 -3.14
N PHE A 110 -8.05 15.44 -2.43
CA PHE A 110 -8.47 14.54 -1.37
C PHE A 110 -9.49 13.56 -1.95
N VAL A 111 -9.10 12.30 -2.06
CA VAL A 111 -9.91 11.23 -2.66
C VAL A 111 -10.66 10.50 -1.56
N ASP A 112 -11.99 10.49 -1.61
CA ASP A 112 -12.83 9.67 -0.73
C ASP A 112 -13.48 8.54 -1.53
N ALA A 113 -13.05 7.30 -1.25
CA ALA A 113 -13.55 6.12 -1.94
C ALA A 113 -15.03 5.84 -1.65
N GLN A 114 -15.55 6.27 -0.51
CA GLN A 114 -16.93 5.98 -0.15
C GLN A 114 -17.91 6.84 -0.95
N SER A 115 -17.62 8.15 -1.09
CA SER A 115 -18.45 9.07 -1.88
C SER A 115 -18.11 9.07 -3.38
N LEU A 116 -17.06 8.34 -3.81
CA LEU A 116 -16.56 8.35 -5.19
C LEU A 116 -16.21 9.77 -5.68
N SER A 117 -15.74 10.61 -4.75
CA SER A 117 -15.45 12.02 -5.01
C SER A 117 -13.98 12.37 -4.73
N MET A 118 -13.53 13.46 -5.34
CA MET A 118 -12.23 14.07 -5.10
C MET A 118 -12.41 15.56 -4.83
N LEU A 119 -12.08 16.02 -3.62
CA LEU A 119 -12.03 17.46 -3.32
C LEU A 119 -10.73 18.02 -3.89
N VAL A 120 -10.81 19.16 -4.58
CA VAL A 120 -9.62 19.93 -4.99
C VAL A 120 -9.36 20.98 -3.94
N ILE A 121 -8.34 20.74 -3.12
CA ILE A 121 -7.91 21.60 -2.03
C ILE A 121 -6.79 22.51 -2.55
N ASP A 122 -6.89 23.82 -2.36
CA ASP A 122 -5.83 24.77 -2.69
C ASP A 122 -4.72 24.81 -1.62
N SER A 123 -3.69 25.63 -1.83
CA SER A 123 -2.57 25.74 -0.89
C SER A 123 -2.93 26.36 0.47
N ASN A 124 -4.12 26.94 0.60
CA ASN A 124 -4.64 27.55 1.83
C ASN A 124 -5.64 26.63 2.54
N GLY A 125 -5.89 25.43 1.98
CA GLY A 125 -6.84 24.48 2.55
C GLY A 125 -8.29 24.81 2.20
N GLU A 126 -8.55 25.64 1.19
CA GLU A 126 -9.90 25.86 0.67
C GLU A 126 -10.24 24.82 -0.40
N VAL A 127 -11.48 24.35 -0.38
CA VAL A 127 -11.99 23.43 -1.41
C VAL A 127 -12.49 24.26 -2.58
N ALA A 128 -11.72 24.28 -3.67
CA ALA A 128 -12.03 25.06 -4.87
C ALA A 128 -13.11 24.39 -5.74
N ARG A 129 -13.19 23.05 -5.72
CA ARG A 129 -14.19 22.26 -6.46
C ARG A 129 -14.24 20.81 -5.98
N VAL A 130 -15.29 20.11 -6.38
CA VAL A 130 -15.43 18.66 -6.23
C VAL A 130 -15.43 18.00 -7.61
N MET A 131 -14.68 16.92 -7.76
CA MET A 131 -14.58 16.11 -8.98
C MET A 131 -15.04 14.67 -8.70
N SER A 132 -15.45 13.95 -9.74
CA SER A 132 -15.68 12.50 -9.63
C SER A 132 -14.38 11.73 -9.81
N VAL A 133 -14.23 10.63 -9.07
CA VAL A 133 -13.15 9.67 -9.33
C VAL A 133 -13.22 9.19 -10.79
N PRO A 134 -12.08 8.93 -11.47
CA PRO A 134 -12.11 8.61 -12.89
C PRO A 134 -12.78 7.27 -13.20
N ARG A 135 -12.58 6.27 -12.33
CA ARG A 135 -13.17 4.94 -12.45
C ARG A 135 -13.66 4.49 -11.08
N ALA A 136 -14.97 4.26 -10.94
CA ALA A 136 -15.57 3.85 -9.68
C ALA A 136 -14.97 2.54 -9.12
N GLN A 137 -14.64 1.58 -10.01
CA GLN A 137 -14.00 0.31 -9.62
C GLN A 137 -12.61 0.47 -8.98
N ASP A 138 -11.92 1.59 -9.27
CA ASP A 138 -10.57 1.84 -8.80
C ASP A 138 -10.54 2.78 -7.58
N ALA A 139 -11.69 3.30 -7.14
CA ALA A 139 -11.78 4.33 -6.09
C ALA A 139 -11.05 3.92 -4.79
N MET A 140 -11.17 2.65 -4.40
CA MET A 140 -10.47 2.09 -3.23
C MET A 140 -8.96 2.12 -3.38
N MET A 141 -8.43 1.75 -4.54
CA MET A 141 -6.99 1.78 -4.78
C MET A 141 -6.47 3.21 -4.86
N LEU A 142 -7.24 4.10 -5.49
CA LEU A 142 -6.90 5.51 -5.57
C LEU A 142 -6.86 6.18 -4.18
N ALA A 143 -7.76 5.78 -3.28
CA ALA A 143 -7.80 6.23 -1.89
C ALA A 143 -6.82 5.50 -0.95
N ALA A 144 -6.19 4.41 -1.39
CA ALA A 144 -5.25 3.62 -0.60
C ALA A 144 -3.83 4.20 -0.63
N GLY A 145 -3.67 5.44 -0.15
CA GLY A 145 -2.39 6.17 -0.16
C GLY A 145 -1.18 5.41 0.39
N GLY A 146 -1.38 4.50 1.35
CA GLY A 146 -0.33 3.63 1.90
C GLY A 146 0.10 2.44 1.02
N ILE A 147 -0.66 2.08 -0.03
CA ILE A 147 -0.39 0.93 -0.92
C ILE A 147 0.31 1.36 -2.23
N GLY A 148 0.78 2.61 -2.26
CA GLY A 148 1.26 3.31 -3.44
C GLY A 148 0.23 4.36 -3.83
N ALA A 149 0.44 5.59 -3.32
CA ALA A 149 -0.46 6.70 -3.62
C ALA A 149 -0.50 6.95 -5.13
N GLY A 150 -1.70 7.24 -5.64
CA GLY A 150 -1.81 7.82 -6.97
C GLY A 150 -1.04 9.14 -7.02
N ALA A 151 -0.63 9.53 -8.22
CA ALA A 151 0.10 10.77 -8.45
C ALA A 151 -0.42 11.45 -9.71
N PHE A 152 -0.45 12.77 -9.67
CA PHE A 152 -0.85 13.60 -10.80
C PHE A 152 0.39 14.25 -11.44
N TYR A 153 0.37 14.33 -12.77
CA TYR A 153 1.40 14.98 -13.57
C TYR A 153 0.87 16.21 -14.27
N SER A 154 1.75 17.18 -14.51
CA SER A 154 1.40 18.49 -15.13
C SER A 154 0.74 18.36 -16.51
N ASN A 155 0.95 17.25 -17.22
CA ASN A 155 0.30 16.93 -18.50
C ASN A 155 -1.16 16.44 -18.39
N GLY A 156 -1.78 16.52 -17.21
CA GLY A 156 -3.20 16.22 -17.02
C GLY A 156 -3.53 14.78 -16.65
N HIS A 157 -2.51 13.94 -16.41
CA HIS A 157 -2.70 12.53 -16.12
C HIS A 157 -2.62 12.24 -14.62
N LEU A 158 -3.54 11.40 -14.14
CA LEU A 158 -3.50 10.76 -12.84
C LEU A 158 -3.04 9.31 -13.04
N VAL A 159 -1.96 8.90 -12.36
CA VAL A 159 -1.44 7.53 -12.37
C VAL A 159 -1.67 6.88 -11.03
N TYR A 160 -2.21 5.66 -11.04
CA TYR A 160 -2.52 4.92 -9.82
C TYR A 160 -2.55 3.40 -10.09
N ARG A 161 -2.45 2.59 -9.05
CA ARG A 161 -2.62 1.14 -9.13
C ARG A 161 -4.10 0.81 -9.37
N GLY A 162 -4.44 0.22 -10.51
CA GLY A 162 -5.81 -0.17 -10.84
C GLY A 162 -6.19 -1.53 -10.28
N MET A 163 -7.48 -1.83 -10.21
CA MET A 163 -7.96 -3.16 -9.86
C MET A 163 -7.93 -4.11 -11.07
N PRO A 164 -7.49 -5.37 -10.93
CA PRO A 164 -7.69 -6.37 -11.97
C PRO A 164 -9.19 -6.65 -12.13
N ASN A 165 -9.61 -7.03 -13.33
CA ASN A 165 -10.98 -7.46 -13.57
C ASN A 165 -11.15 -8.88 -13.00
N ILE A 166 -11.63 -8.98 -11.76
CA ILE A 166 -11.92 -10.26 -11.13
C ILE A 166 -13.34 -10.67 -11.51
N ARG A 167 -13.48 -11.83 -12.16
CA ARG A 167 -14.78 -12.43 -12.46
C ARG A 167 -15.17 -13.41 -11.37
N MET A 168 -16.40 -13.28 -10.89
CA MET A 168 -17.04 -14.28 -10.03
C MET A 168 -17.98 -15.12 -10.90
N THR A 169 -17.86 -16.43 -10.79
CA THR A 169 -18.75 -17.41 -11.44
C THR A 169 -19.38 -18.29 -10.37
N VAL A 170 -20.66 -18.59 -10.47
CA VAL A 170 -21.32 -19.53 -9.54
C VAL A 170 -21.34 -20.91 -10.18
N VAL A 171 -20.75 -21.90 -9.50
CA VAL A 171 -20.75 -23.31 -9.93
C VAL A 171 -21.39 -24.13 -8.81
N ASN A 172 -22.47 -24.85 -9.11
CA ASN A 172 -23.23 -25.66 -8.14
C ASN A 172 -23.66 -24.87 -6.87
N GLY A 173 -24.04 -23.60 -7.05
CA GLY A 173 -24.44 -22.72 -5.93
C GLY A 173 -23.28 -22.24 -5.06
N VAL A 174 -22.03 -22.55 -5.40
CA VAL A 174 -20.82 -22.05 -4.76
C VAL A 174 -20.22 -20.96 -5.65
N PRO A 175 -20.06 -19.72 -5.17
CA PRO A 175 -19.39 -18.70 -5.95
C PRO A 175 -17.88 -18.99 -5.96
N GLN A 176 -17.36 -19.26 -7.15
CA GLN A 176 -15.95 -19.43 -7.44
C GLN A 176 -15.40 -18.11 -7.97
N MET A 177 -14.28 -17.69 -7.39
CA MET A 177 -13.51 -16.58 -7.92
C MET A 177 -12.61 -17.12 -9.04
N GLY A 178 -12.63 -16.47 -10.20
CA GLY A 178 -11.65 -16.75 -11.24
C GLY A 178 -10.21 -16.58 -10.71
N ALA A 179 -9.23 -17.17 -11.40
CA ALA A 179 -7.83 -17.02 -11.03
C ALA A 179 -7.49 -15.52 -10.87
N MET A 180 -7.02 -15.14 -9.67
CA MET A 180 -6.51 -13.79 -9.46
C MET A 180 -5.20 -13.67 -10.25
N PRO A 181 -5.08 -12.65 -11.10
CA PRO A 181 -3.81 -12.36 -11.74
C PRO A 181 -2.72 -12.17 -10.67
N ASP A 182 -1.51 -12.67 -10.93
CA ASP A 182 -0.32 -12.39 -10.10
C ASP A 182 0.28 -11.01 -10.43
N THR A 183 -0.47 -10.16 -11.13
CA THR A 183 -0.09 -8.82 -11.54
C THR A 183 -1.23 -7.82 -11.37
N MET A 184 -0.89 -6.56 -11.11
CA MET A 184 -1.84 -5.44 -11.12
C MET A 184 -1.42 -4.39 -12.14
N PRO A 185 -2.39 -3.77 -12.85
CA PRO A 185 -2.09 -2.71 -13.81
C PRO A 185 -1.77 -1.40 -13.07
N ILE A 186 -0.76 -0.70 -13.55
CA ILE A 186 -0.56 0.71 -13.24
C ILE A 186 -1.29 1.51 -14.31
N THR A 187 -2.39 2.13 -13.90
CA THR A 187 -3.34 2.83 -14.78
C THR A 187 -2.97 4.30 -14.85
N ARG A 188 -3.08 4.90 -16.04
CA ARG A 188 -2.94 6.32 -16.28
C ARG A 188 -4.24 6.85 -16.87
N VAL A 189 -4.80 7.90 -16.29
CA VAL A 189 -6.06 8.51 -16.76
C VAL A 189 -5.86 9.98 -17.02
N ASN A 190 -6.20 10.42 -18.24
CA ASN A 190 -6.30 11.84 -18.53
C ASN A 190 -7.57 12.40 -17.91
N LEU A 191 -7.45 13.34 -16.97
CA LEU A 191 -8.62 13.83 -16.24
C LEU A 191 -9.56 14.72 -17.08
N GLN A 192 -9.09 15.24 -18.21
CA GLN A 192 -9.90 16.06 -19.12
C GLN A 192 -10.62 15.20 -20.16
N THR A 193 -9.89 14.33 -20.88
CA THR A 193 -10.49 13.50 -21.94
C THR A 193 -11.10 12.20 -21.41
N ARG A 194 -10.80 11.84 -20.14
CA ARG A 194 -11.18 10.58 -19.50
C ARG A 194 -10.63 9.33 -20.20
N VAL A 195 -9.65 9.50 -21.08
CA VAL A 195 -8.92 8.39 -21.71
C VAL A 195 -8.10 7.67 -20.65
N VAL A 196 -8.18 6.34 -20.68
CA VAL A 196 -7.54 5.43 -19.72
C VAL A 196 -6.54 4.56 -20.47
N ASP A 197 -5.29 4.60 -20.01
CA ASP A 197 -4.20 3.75 -20.49
C ASP A 197 -3.66 2.87 -19.36
N THR A 198 -2.98 1.79 -19.72
CA THR A 198 -2.14 1.02 -18.78
C THR A 198 -0.66 1.32 -19.09
N VAL A 199 0.05 1.82 -18.08
CA VAL A 199 1.49 2.19 -18.17
C VAL A 199 2.36 0.95 -18.12
N GLY A 200 1.96 -0.02 -17.30
CA GLY A 200 2.68 -1.26 -17.09
C GLY A 200 2.01 -2.10 -16.01
N TYR A 201 2.69 -3.17 -15.60
CA TYR A 201 2.21 -4.11 -14.59
C TYR A 201 3.26 -4.29 -13.50
N VAL A 202 2.78 -4.45 -12.28
CA VAL A 202 3.57 -4.88 -11.12
C VAL A 202 3.16 -6.28 -10.72
N LYS A 203 4.12 -7.16 -10.45
CA LYS A 203 3.87 -8.45 -9.81
C LYS A 203 3.38 -8.25 -8.38
N ILE A 204 2.33 -8.96 -7.98
CA ILE A 204 1.76 -8.93 -6.63
C ILE A 204 1.77 -10.33 -6.00
N PRO A 205 1.63 -10.46 -4.67
CA PRO A 205 1.46 -11.75 -4.05
C PRO A 205 0.20 -12.43 -4.57
N THR A 206 0.32 -13.69 -4.97
CA THR A 206 -0.86 -14.51 -5.30
C THR A 206 -1.57 -14.87 -3.99
N SER A 207 -2.81 -14.40 -3.81
CA SER A 207 -3.65 -14.80 -2.67
C SER A 207 -5.04 -15.19 -3.17
N LEU A 208 -5.23 -16.47 -3.47
CA LEU A 208 -6.54 -17.00 -3.87
C LEU A 208 -7.26 -17.56 -2.64
N PRO A 209 -8.35 -16.93 -2.15
CA PRO A 209 -9.25 -17.60 -1.24
C PRO A 209 -9.85 -18.83 -1.93
N ASN A 210 -9.61 -20.01 -1.36
CA ASN A 210 -10.31 -21.23 -1.73
C ASN A 210 -11.65 -21.25 -1.00
N ILE A 211 -12.74 -21.31 -1.77
CA ILE A 211 -14.11 -21.26 -1.27
C ILE A 211 -14.76 -22.61 -1.49
N SER A 212 -15.21 -23.23 -0.41
CA SER A 212 -15.98 -24.47 -0.44
C SER A 212 -17.25 -24.33 0.37
N ARG A 213 -18.18 -25.28 0.22
CA ARG A 213 -19.35 -25.38 1.10
C ARG A 213 -19.02 -26.38 2.21
N SER A 214 -19.19 -25.97 3.46
CA SER A 214 -19.04 -26.86 4.61
C SER A 214 -20.31 -27.69 4.83
N ASP A 215 -20.17 -28.78 5.59
CA ASP A 215 -21.26 -29.72 5.89
C ASP A 215 -22.44 -29.07 6.65
N ASP A 216 -22.17 -28.00 7.41
CA ASP A 216 -23.19 -27.18 8.09
C ASP A 216 -23.93 -26.21 7.15
N GLY A 217 -23.70 -26.32 5.84
CA GLY A 217 -24.33 -25.52 4.80
C GLY A 217 -23.74 -24.12 4.63
N LYS A 218 -22.79 -23.70 5.47
CA LYS A 218 -22.08 -22.41 5.35
C LYS A 218 -21.03 -22.46 4.24
N MET A 219 -20.56 -21.29 3.81
CA MET A 219 -19.38 -21.20 2.95
C MET A 219 -18.13 -21.18 3.83
N SER A 220 -17.19 -22.08 3.53
CA SER A 220 -15.86 -22.08 4.13
C SER A 220 -14.87 -21.38 3.21
N VAL A 221 -14.02 -20.53 3.79
CA VAL A 221 -13.00 -19.77 3.07
C VAL A 221 -11.63 -20.13 3.65
N THR A 222 -10.71 -20.54 2.80
CA THR A 222 -9.31 -20.77 3.17
C THR A 222 -8.43 -19.81 2.39
N ILE A 223 -7.55 -19.08 3.06
CA ILE A 223 -6.63 -18.12 2.46
C ILE A 223 -5.21 -18.64 2.65
N GLU A 224 -4.47 -18.79 1.56
CA GLU A 224 -3.04 -19.10 1.62
C GLU A 224 -2.20 -17.82 1.63
N VAL A 225 -1.29 -17.73 2.59
CA VAL A 225 -0.38 -16.61 2.78
C VAL A 225 1.03 -17.06 2.43
N ASN A 226 1.63 -16.42 1.43
CA ASN A 226 3.07 -16.49 1.22
C ASN A 226 3.75 -15.46 2.14
N PRO A 227 4.58 -15.90 3.11
CA PRO A 227 5.26 -15.00 4.04
C PRO A 227 6.42 -14.24 3.41
N LEU A 228 6.90 -14.67 2.24
CA LEU A 228 8.04 -14.09 1.55
C LEU A 228 7.79 -14.00 0.04
N PRO A 229 6.76 -13.25 -0.38
CA PRO A 229 6.41 -13.15 -1.80
C PRO A 229 7.46 -12.32 -2.54
N VAL A 230 7.85 -12.76 -3.73
CA VAL A 230 8.61 -11.93 -4.67
C VAL A 230 7.61 -11.07 -5.44
N VAL A 231 7.69 -9.76 -5.26
CA VAL A 231 6.76 -8.76 -5.82
C VAL A 231 7.52 -7.67 -6.56
N ASP A 232 6.80 -6.90 -7.38
CA ASP A 232 7.31 -5.63 -7.88
C ASP A 232 6.70 -4.47 -7.09
N GLU A 233 7.42 -3.37 -7.05
CA GLU A 233 6.95 -2.11 -6.51
C GLU A 233 6.96 -1.04 -7.60
N TRP A 234 6.30 0.08 -7.32
CA TRP A 234 6.24 1.19 -8.27
C TRP A 234 6.13 2.51 -7.52
N ALA A 235 6.58 3.57 -8.17
CA ALA A 235 6.40 4.93 -7.70
C ALA A 235 6.40 5.91 -8.86
N VAL A 236 5.98 7.12 -8.55
CA VAL A 236 5.86 8.22 -9.49
C VAL A 236 6.79 9.33 -9.05
N THR A 237 7.71 9.75 -9.91
CA THR A 237 8.58 10.91 -9.63
C THR A 237 7.83 12.24 -9.84
N PRO A 238 8.31 13.35 -9.26
CA PRO A 238 7.74 14.68 -9.50
C PRO A 238 7.70 15.08 -10.97
N ASN A 239 8.59 14.51 -11.80
CA ASN A 239 8.73 14.90 -13.21
C ASN A 239 7.69 14.28 -14.14
N GLY A 240 7.01 13.20 -13.77
CA GLY A 240 6.22 12.46 -14.76
C GLY A 240 6.51 10.97 -14.85
N ASP A 241 7.65 10.53 -14.34
CA ASP A 241 8.15 9.21 -14.64
C ASP A 241 7.54 8.18 -13.70
N VAL A 242 7.17 7.04 -14.27
CA VAL A 242 6.70 5.87 -13.52
C VAL A 242 7.86 4.88 -13.42
N ALA A 243 8.34 4.68 -12.21
CA ALA A 243 9.32 3.65 -11.90
C ALA A 243 8.63 2.35 -11.54
N PHE A 244 9.15 1.24 -12.06
CA PHE A 244 8.80 -0.13 -11.66
C PHE A 244 10.05 -0.77 -11.07
N VAL A 245 10.06 -0.97 -9.76
CA VAL A 245 11.16 -1.64 -9.05
C VAL A 245 10.91 -3.13 -9.10
N ARG A 246 11.76 -3.87 -9.80
CA ARG A 246 11.60 -5.31 -10.03
C ARG A 246 12.20 -6.12 -8.90
N GLY A 247 11.37 -6.90 -8.20
CA GLY A 247 11.85 -7.67 -7.04
C GLY A 247 12.62 -8.92 -7.40
N ARG A 248 12.50 -9.42 -8.64
CA ARG A 248 13.13 -10.66 -9.10
C ARG A 248 14.65 -10.57 -9.17
N ASP A 249 15.18 -9.45 -9.65
CA ASP A 249 16.62 -9.25 -9.87
C ASP A 249 17.08 -7.81 -9.54
N TYR A 250 16.26 -7.10 -8.77
CA TYR A 250 16.53 -5.78 -8.19
C TYR A 250 17.06 -4.76 -9.19
N HIS A 251 16.21 -4.34 -10.13
CA HIS A 251 16.48 -3.22 -11.02
C HIS A 251 15.25 -2.33 -11.13
N VAL A 252 15.38 -1.21 -11.84
CA VAL A 252 14.27 -0.28 -12.06
C VAL A 252 14.02 -0.13 -13.56
N ASP A 253 12.80 -0.48 -13.99
CA ASP A 253 12.28 -0.05 -15.27
C ASP A 253 11.60 1.30 -15.12
N TRP A 254 11.67 2.11 -16.17
CA TRP A 254 11.09 3.45 -16.21
C TRP A 254 10.17 3.57 -17.42
N VAL A 255 9.02 4.18 -17.19
CA VAL A 255 8.17 4.74 -18.24
C VAL A 255 8.10 6.24 -18.02
N GLU A 256 8.74 6.99 -18.91
CA GLU A 256 8.82 8.44 -18.85
C GLU A 256 7.47 9.09 -19.11
N ALA A 257 7.32 10.36 -18.73
CA ALA A 257 6.08 11.12 -18.92
C ALA A 257 5.55 11.13 -20.37
N ASN A 258 6.47 11.08 -21.35
CA ASN A 258 6.21 11.03 -22.79
C ASN A 258 5.89 9.61 -23.30
N GLY A 259 5.97 8.58 -22.44
CA GLY A 259 5.76 7.18 -22.77
C GLY A 259 7.02 6.40 -23.19
N ALA A 260 8.19 7.05 -23.30
CA ALA A 260 9.44 6.37 -23.57
C ALA A 260 9.77 5.40 -22.44
N LYS A 261 10.29 4.23 -22.81
CA LYS A 261 10.61 3.16 -21.86
C LYS A 261 12.11 2.94 -21.83
N ARG A 262 12.64 2.74 -20.63
CA ARG A 262 14.05 2.39 -20.43
C ARG A 262 14.19 1.51 -19.20
N SER A 263 15.24 0.68 -19.20
CA SER A 263 15.57 -0.18 -18.06
C SER A 263 16.92 0.24 -17.49
N GLY A 264 17.01 0.31 -16.17
CA GLY A 264 18.26 0.53 -15.46
C GLY A 264 19.08 -0.76 -15.34
N PRO A 265 20.38 -0.66 -14.99
CA PRO A 265 21.18 -1.83 -14.69
C PRO A 265 20.65 -2.58 -13.47
N LYS A 266 21.04 -3.85 -13.31
CA LYS A 266 20.81 -4.60 -12.07
C LYS A 266 21.58 -3.96 -10.93
N ILE A 267 20.89 -3.73 -9.82
CA ILE A 267 21.46 -3.17 -8.61
C ILE A 267 22.15 -4.30 -7.85
N ALA A 268 23.41 -4.07 -7.47
CA ALA A 268 24.15 -4.99 -6.63
C ALA A 268 23.38 -5.20 -5.30
N PHE A 269 23.13 -6.45 -4.91
CA PHE A 269 22.39 -6.78 -3.70
C PHE A 269 22.99 -7.99 -3.01
N ASP A 270 22.94 -7.99 -1.69
CA ASP A 270 23.41 -9.09 -0.85
C ASP A 270 22.35 -10.19 -0.78
N TRP A 271 22.13 -10.90 -1.88
CA TRP A 271 21.12 -11.96 -1.97
C TRP A 271 21.38 -13.08 -0.95
N LYS A 272 20.44 -13.29 -0.03
CA LYS A 272 20.49 -14.39 0.94
C LYS A 272 19.77 -15.61 0.37
N ARG A 273 20.53 -16.67 0.08
CA ARG A 273 19.96 -17.97 -0.29
C ARG A 273 19.25 -18.58 0.93
N LEU A 274 18.07 -19.15 0.72
CA LEU A 274 17.30 -19.87 1.73
C LEU A 274 17.47 -21.36 1.52
N THR A 275 17.92 -22.06 2.56
CA THR A 275 17.90 -23.53 2.58
C THR A 275 16.47 -24.03 2.78
N ASP A 276 16.24 -25.32 2.56
CA ASP A 276 14.92 -25.92 2.84
C ASP A 276 14.57 -25.80 4.33
N ASP A 277 15.55 -25.95 5.22
CA ASP A 277 15.38 -25.72 6.66
C ASP A 277 15.02 -24.27 7.00
N ASP A 278 15.59 -23.29 6.30
CA ASP A 278 15.22 -21.88 6.47
C ASP A 278 13.78 -21.62 6.04
N LYS A 279 13.36 -22.23 4.93
CA LYS A 279 11.99 -22.13 4.41
C LYS A 279 10.97 -22.76 5.38
N VAL A 280 11.27 -23.94 5.93
CA VAL A 280 10.44 -24.60 6.95
C VAL A 280 10.33 -23.73 8.20
N ARG A 281 11.46 -23.26 8.74
CA ARG A 281 11.48 -22.45 9.95
C ARG A 281 10.70 -21.14 9.79
N LEU A 282 10.79 -20.51 8.61
CA LEU A 282 10.03 -19.30 8.30
C LEU A 282 8.52 -19.59 8.28
N ALA A 283 8.10 -20.66 7.60
CA ALA A 283 6.69 -21.03 7.50
C ALA A 283 6.09 -21.33 8.88
N ASP A 284 6.80 -22.11 9.71
CA ASP A 284 6.36 -22.45 11.07
C ASP A 284 6.30 -21.21 11.97
N SER A 285 7.29 -20.32 11.88
CA SER A 285 7.32 -19.10 12.68
C SER A 285 6.16 -18.16 12.33
N VAL A 286 5.79 -18.05 11.05
CA VAL A 286 4.66 -17.22 10.62
C VAL A 286 3.34 -17.86 11.03
N LYS A 287 3.22 -19.18 10.90
CA LYS A 287 2.04 -19.91 11.38
C LYS A 287 1.81 -19.69 12.88
N ALA A 288 2.86 -19.85 13.70
CA ALA A 288 2.77 -19.62 15.13
C ALA A 288 2.36 -18.17 15.47
N LEU A 289 2.82 -17.19 14.69
CA LEU A 289 2.39 -15.79 14.84
C LEU A 289 0.90 -15.61 14.49
N LEU A 290 0.43 -16.20 13.39
CA LEU A 290 -0.96 -16.14 12.98
C LEU A 290 -1.88 -16.82 14.01
N ASP A 291 -1.51 -17.98 14.52
CA ASP A 291 -2.26 -18.70 15.56
C ASP A 291 -2.36 -17.87 16.84
N LYS A 292 -1.24 -17.28 17.28
CA LYS A 292 -1.21 -16.37 18.43
C LYS A 292 -2.10 -15.13 18.22
N GLN A 293 -2.13 -14.58 17.01
CA GLN A 293 -3.00 -13.44 16.68
C GLN A 293 -4.48 -13.82 16.68
N ALA A 294 -4.83 -14.97 16.10
CA ALA A 294 -6.19 -15.49 16.11
C ALA A 294 -6.69 -15.71 17.54
N ALA A 295 -5.84 -16.26 18.42
CA ALA A 295 -6.14 -16.43 19.84
C ALA A 295 -6.29 -15.09 20.59
N ALA A 296 -5.47 -14.09 20.26
CA ALA A 296 -5.52 -12.77 20.90
C ALA A 296 -6.74 -11.93 20.46
N ASN A 297 -7.27 -12.15 19.25
CA ASN A 297 -8.39 -11.40 18.69
C ASN A 297 -9.50 -12.34 18.17
N PRO A 298 -10.23 -13.06 19.04
CA PRO A 298 -11.22 -14.04 18.62
C PRO A 298 -12.35 -13.44 17.77
N GLY A 299 -12.67 -12.15 17.96
CA GLY A 299 -13.66 -11.43 17.14
C GLY A 299 -13.21 -11.08 15.71
N GLN A 300 -11.91 -11.16 15.41
CA GLN A 300 -11.37 -10.80 14.10
C GLN A 300 -11.84 -11.77 13.00
N GLY A 301 -11.92 -13.07 13.32
CA GLY A 301 -12.42 -14.09 12.39
C GLY A 301 -13.89 -13.84 11.99
N ALA A 302 -14.73 -13.48 12.97
CA ALA A 302 -16.12 -13.12 12.73
C ALA A 302 -16.27 -11.83 11.91
N ALA A 303 -15.45 -10.81 12.20
CA ALA A 303 -15.43 -9.58 11.41
C ALA A 303 -15.01 -9.83 9.95
N MET A 304 -14.00 -10.68 9.72
CA MET A 304 -13.59 -11.11 8.38
C MET A 304 -14.69 -11.91 7.67
N ALA A 305 -15.37 -12.82 8.37
CA ALA A 305 -16.48 -13.58 7.82
C ALA A 305 -17.63 -12.66 7.35
N THR A 306 -18.00 -11.67 8.16
CA THR A 306 -19.00 -10.65 7.79
C THR A 306 -18.57 -9.84 6.58
N ALA A 307 -17.32 -9.37 6.55
CA ALA A 307 -16.79 -8.62 5.42
C ALA A 307 -16.81 -9.45 4.11
N PHE A 308 -16.42 -10.72 4.20
CA PHE A 308 -16.44 -11.64 3.06
C PHE A 308 -17.87 -11.95 2.60
N GLY A 309 -18.80 -12.20 3.53
CA GLY A 309 -20.22 -12.39 3.22
C GLY A 309 -20.83 -11.19 2.50
N ASN A 310 -20.50 -9.97 2.93
CA ASN A 310 -20.93 -8.74 2.27
C ASN A 310 -20.36 -8.61 0.85
N MET A 311 -19.07 -8.94 0.66
CA MET A 311 -18.40 -8.94 -0.64
C MET A 311 -19.06 -9.94 -1.62
N MET A 312 -19.41 -11.13 -1.13
CA MET A 312 -19.97 -12.23 -1.95
C MET A 312 -21.46 -12.05 -2.25
N GLY A 313 -22.22 -11.46 -1.32
CA GLY A 313 -23.65 -11.21 -1.49
C GLY A 313 -23.98 -10.03 -2.39
N GLY A 314 -22.99 -9.40 -3.03
CA GLY A 314 -23.19 -8.15 -3.78
C GLY A 314 -23.67 -6.99 -2.90
N GLY A 315 -23.53 -7.12 -1.58
CA GLY A 315 -23.94 -6.12 -0.62
C GLY A 315 -23.09 -4.87 -0.84
N ALA A 316 -23.75 -3.75 -1.06
CA ALA A 316 -23.12 -2.45 -1.22
C ALA A 316 -22.44 -2.01 0.09
N ALA A 317 -21.24 -2.52 0.37
CA ALA A 317 -20.30 -1.74 1.13
C ALA A 317 -19.92 -0.57 0.23
N ALA A 318 -20.42 0.63 0.56
CA ALA A 318 -20.13 1.85 -0.20
C ALA A 318 -18.61 2.00 -0.37
N GLY A 319 -18.14 1.91 -1.62
CA GLY A 319 -16.73 1.95 -1.97
C GLY A 319 -16.09 0.59 -2.32
N ALA A 320 -16.65 -0.57 -1.99
CA ALA A 320 -16.05 -1.85 -2.40
C ALA A 320 -16.08 -2.03 -3.94
N PRO A 321 -15.03 -2.62 -4.56
CA PRO A 321 -15.03 -2.86 -6.00
C PRO A 321 -16.27 -3.65 -6.38
N ARG A 322 -17.05 -3.12 -7.33
CA ARG A 322 -18.22 -3.81 -7.89
C ARG A 322 -17.71 -5.06 -8.62
N MET A 323 -17.76 -6.20 -7.93
CA MET A 323 -17.55 -7.50 -8.56
C MET A 323 -18.71 -7.71 -9.53
N GLN A 324 -18.41 -7.80 -10.82
CA GLN A 324 -19.43 -8.09 -11.83
C GLN A 324 -19.80 -9.56 -11.71
N VAL A 325 -20.84 -9.86 -10.92
CA VAL A 325 -21.39 -11.22 -10.79
C VAL A 325 -22.17 -11.52 -12.06
N MET A 326 -21.57 -12.29 -12.97
CA MET A 326 -22.30 -12.84 -14.11
C MET A 326 -22.91 -14.17 -13.68
N ILE A 327 -24.19 -14.15 -13.29
CA ILE A 327 -24.95 -15.36 -13.03
C ILE A 327 -25.26 -16.00 -14.40
N ARG A 328 -24.48 -17.00 -14.81
CA ARG A 328 -24.90 -17.89 -15.89
C ARG A 328 -25.85 -18.92 -15.29
N ALA A 329 -27.12 -18.55 -15.18
CA ALA A 329 -28.15 -19.51 -14.81
C ALA A 329 -28.38 -20.46 -15.99
N GLU A 330 -27.80 -21.65 -15.93
CA GLU A 330 -28.27 -22.75 -16.77
C GLU A 330 -29.62 -23.22 -16.19
N GLY A 331 -30.71 -22.83 -16.87
CA GLY A 331 -32.02 -23.46 -16.78
C GLY A 331 -32.71 -23.48 -15.40
N GLY A 332 -33.27 -22.34 -14.98
CA GLY A 332 -34.23 -22.28 -13.86
C GLY A 332 -35.39 -21.33 -14.17
N PRO A 333 -36.63 -21.62 -13.75
CA PRO A 333 -37.81 -20.87 -14.17
C PRO A 333 -37.77 -19.41 -13.67
N PRO A 334 -38.37 -18.47 -14.43
CA PRO A 334 -38.31 -17.04 -14.11
C PRO A 334 -39.31 -16.71 -13.00
N GLY A 335 -38.82 -16.39 -11.80
CA GLY A 335 -39.68 -15.85 -10.74
C GLY A 335 -39.27 -16.16 -9.30
N ALA A 336 -38.10 -15.71 -8.86
CA ALA A 336 -37.75 -15.68 -7.44
C ALA A 336 -36.90 -14.44 -7.10
N GLY A 337 -37.45 -13.25 -7.35
CA GLY A 337 -36.87 -11.98 -6.94
C GLY A 337 -37.18 -11.66 -5.47
N GLY A 338 -36.55 -12.39 -4.55
CA GLY A 338 -36.44 -12.00 -3.14
C GLY A 338 -35.05 -11.45 -2.84
N PRO A 339 -34.85 -10.57 -1.85
CA PRO A 339 -33.52 -10.10 -1.46
C PRO A 339 -32.67 -11.32 -1.08
N THR A 340 -31.67 -11.66 -1.89
CA THR A 340 -30.73 -12.73 -1.59
C THR A 340 -30.02 -12.41 -0.28
N ARG A 341 -30.38 -13.12 0.79
CA ARG A 341 -29.67 -13.05 2.07
C ARG A 341 -28.20 -13.32 1.81
N ALA A 342 -27.31 -12.43 2.25
CA ALA A 342 -25.88 -12.63 2.11
C ALA A 342 -25.50 -14.02 2.65
N PRO A 343 -24.69 -14.79 1.91
CA PRO A 343 -24.40 -16.15 2.29
C PRO A 343 -23.67 -16.17 3.64
N GLN A 344 -24.04 -17.10 4.52
CA GLN A 344 -23.34 -17.25 5.80
C GLN A 344 -21.97 -17.86 5.56
N VAL A 345 -20.94 -17.14 5.98
CA VAL A 345 -19.52 -17.51 5.81
C VAL A 345 -18.95 -17.89 7.17
N SER A 346 -18.19 -18.98 7.24
CA SER A 346 -17.41 -19.31 8.44
C SER A 346 -16.22 -18.37 8.58
N ALA A 347 -15.63 -18.26 9.77
CA ALA A 347 -14.35 -17.57 9.92
C ALA A 347 -13.32 -18.14 8.92
N PRO A 348 -12.61 -17.28 8.14
CA PRO A 348 -11.63 -17.78 7.19
C PRO A 348 -10.48 -18.51 7.89
N LYS A 349 -10.04 -19.64 7.32
CA LYS A 349 -8.83 -20.34 7.74
C LYS A 349 -7.64 -19.70 7.02
N ILE A 350 -6.65 -19.21 7.76
CA ILE A 350 -5.44 -18.64 7.19
C ILE A 350 -4.34 -19.68 7.29
N ASN A 351 -3.89 -20.17 6.13
CA ASN A 351 -2.80 -21.13 6.03
C ASN A 351 -1.55 -20.43 5.50
N VAL A 352 -0.39 -20.94 5.89
CA VAL A 352 0.89 -20.56 5.26
C VAL A 352 1.13 -21.52 4.10
N VAL A 353 1.62 -20.99 2.97
CA VAL A 353 2.03 -21.81 1.81
C VAL A 353 3.08 -22.85 2.22
N SER A 354 3.19 -23.93 1.43
CA SER A 354 4.21 -24.94 1.68
C SER A 354 5.63 -24.35 1.53
N PRO A 355 6.64 -24.85 2.26
CA PRO A 355 8.03 -24.39 2.13
C PRO A 355 8.54 -24.42 0.68
N SER A 356 8.10 -25.39 -0.12
CA SER A 356 8.47 -25.51 -1.54
C SER A 356 7.99 -24.34 -2.42
N GLN A 357 6.97 -23.60 -1.99
CA GLN A 357 6.46 -22.41 -2.68
C GLN A 357 7.18 -21.12 -2.27
N LEU A 358 8.09 -21.18 -1.30
CA LEU A 358 8.93 -20.04 -0.90
C LEU A 358 10.11 -19.88 -1.87
N PRO A 359 10.54 -18.64 -2.17
CA PRO A 359 11.63 -18.39 -3.10
C PRO A 359 12.95 -18.94 -2.57
N ASP A 360 13.87 -19.29 -3.48
CA ASP A 360 15.22 -19.75 -3.12
C ASP A 360 16.12 -18.66 -2.55
N TYR A 361 15.76 -17.40 -2.77
CA TYR A 361 16.46 -16.24 -2.25
C TYR A 361 15.48 -15.29 -1.59
N GLN A 362 15.91 -14.68 -0.49
CA GLN A 362 15.17 -13.60 0.15
C GLN A 362 15.03 -12.42 -0.83
N PRO A 363 13.80 -11.90 -1.08
CA PRO A 363 13.59 -10.75 -1.93
C PRO A 363 14.21 -9.48 -1.31
N PRO A 364 14.50 -8.45 -2.12
CA PRO A 364 15.11 -7.22 -1.64
C PRO A 364 14.15 -6.34 -0.83
N PHE A 365 12.84 -6.43 -1.07
CA PHE A 365 11.80 -5.59 -0.45
C PHE A 365 10.46 -6.33 -0.38
N PHE A 366 9.53 -5.82 0.44
CA PHE A 366 8.13 -6.26 0.46
C PHE A 366 7.26 -5.33 -0.39
N ALA A 367 5.99 -5.69 -0.59
CA ALA A 367 5.02 -4.76 -1.14
C ALA A 367 4.93 -3.48 -0.29
N THR A 368 4.59 -2.35 -0.90
CA THR A 368 4.46 -1.01 -0.28
C THR A 368 5.76 -0.42 0.27
N SER A 369 6.91 -0.85 -0.27
CA SER A 369 8.25 -0.46 0.20
C SER A 369 8.87 0.70 -0.58
N THR A 370 8.26 1.18 -1.66
CA THR A 370 8.85 2.21 -2.52
C THR A 370 8.10 3.53 -2.48
N ARG A 371 8.84 4.64 -2.43
CA ARG A 371 8.31 6.02 -2.57
C ARG A 371 9.29 6.87 -3.37
N ALA A 372 8.80 7.85 -4.13
CA ALA A 372 9.67 8.85 -4.74
C ALA A 372 9.84 10.06 -3.81
N ASP A 373 11.04 10.64 -3.77
CA ASP A 373 11.30 11.91 -3.11
C ASP A 373 11.04 13.11 -4.04
N ALA A 374 11.17 14.32 -3.49
CA ALA A 374 10.94 15.56 -4.21
C ALA A 374 12.03 15.87 -5.26
N ASP A 375 13.17 15.18 -5.20
CA ASP A 375 14.31 15.36 -6.10
C ASP A 375 14.30 14.31 -7.24
N GLY A 376 13.30 13.42 -7.27
CA GLY A 376 13.11 12.40 -8.30
C GLY A 376 13.85 11.09 -8.04
N ASN A 377 14.40 10.87 -6.85
CA ASN A 377 14.96 9.58 -6.46
C ASN A 377 13.89 8.66 -5.87
N LEU A 378 14.12 7.36 -5.97
CA LEU A 378 13.30 6.34 -5.33
C LEU A 378 13.93 5.93 -4.01
N TRP A 379 13.14 5.92 -2.95
CA TRP A 379 13.48 5.36 -1.66
C TRP A 379 12.81 3.99 -1.54
N VAL A 380 13.62 2.93 -1.52
CA VAL A 380 13.16 1.54 -1.42
C VAL A 380 13.54 0.98 -0.05
N LEU A 381 12.54 0.69 0.79
CA LEU A 381 12.73 0.01 2.07
C LEU A 381 13.19 -1.43 1.83
N THR A 382 14.43 -1.72 2.19
CA THR A 382 15.04 -3.04 1.96
C THR A 382 14.81 -3.99 3.13
N ILE A 383 14.70 -5.29 2.82
CA ILE A 383 14.73 -6.34 3.84
C ILE A 383 16.19 -6.62 4.21
N PRO A 384 16.55 -6.59 5.49
CA PRO A 384 17.92 -6.88 5.91
C PRO A 384 18.31 -8.32 5.56
N THR A 385 19.45 -8.50 4.89
CA THR A 385 20.02 -9.83 4.61
C THR A 385 21.23 -10.15 5.49
N LYS A 386 21.73 -9.14 6.22
CA LYS A 386 22.82 -9.22 7.19
C LYS A 386 22.42 -8.43 8.45
N PRO A 387 23.03 -8.70 9.61
CA PRO A 387 22.91 -7.82 10.77
C PRO A 387 23.20 -6.37 10.36
N GLN A 388 22.32 -5.45 10.75
CA GLN A 388 22.42 -4.03 10.45
C GLN A 388 22.01 -3.22 11.69
N PRO A 389 22.36 -1.92 11.77
CA PRO A 389 21.91 -1.06 12.87
C PRO A 389 20.39 -1.10 13.06
N ALA A 390 19.94 -0.91 14.30
CA ALA A 390 18.52 -0.87 14.62
C ALA A 390 17.81 0.24 13.83
N GLY A 391 16.69 -0.11 13.20
CA GLY A 391 15.93 0.77 12.31
C GLY A 391 15.73 0.19 10.91
N SER A 392 15.21 1.03 10.03
CA SER A 392 14.82 0.66 8.67
C SER A 392 15.78 1.27 7.66
N VAL A 393 16.30 0.49 6.73
CA VAL A 393 17.27 0.97 5.73
C VAL A 393 16.61 1.11 4.37
N TYR A 394 16.73 2.31 3.80
CA TYR A 394 16.26 2.63 2.45
C TYR A 394 17.44 2.74 1.50
N ASP A 395 17.39 2.04 0.38
CA ASP A 395 18.26 2.33 -0.76
C ASP A 395 17.67 3.53 -1.51
N VAL A 396 18.49 4.55 -1.81
CA VAL A 396 18.10 5.76 -2.56
C VAL A 396 18.62 5.62 -4.00
N ILE A 397 17.70 5.38 -4.93
CA ILE A 397 17.98 5.05 -6.32
C ILE A 397 17.70 6.27 -7.20
N ASN A 398 18.70 6.72 -7.95
CA ASN A 398 18.54 7.86 -8.85
C ASN A 398 17.77 7.49 -10.14
N GLY A 399 17.50 8.48 -10.98
CA GLY A 399 16.82 8.27 -12.26
C GLY A 399 17.53 7.30 -13.23
N LYS A 400 18.83 7.03 -13.07
CA LYS A 400 19.58 6.06 -13.90
C LYS A 400 19.44 4.62 -13.41
N GLY A 401 18.90 4.40 -12.21
CA GLY A 401 18.82 3.10 -11.56
C GLY A 401 20.00 2.79 -10.63
N ASP A 402 20.87 3.76 -10.35
CA ASP A 402 22.01 3.56 -9.45
C ASP A 402 21.61 3.84 -7.99
N VAL A 403 22.01 2.97 -7.07
CA VAL A 403 21.92 3.26 -5.63
C VAL A 403 22.99 4.28 -5.27
N THR A 404 22.55 5.51 -5.02
CA THR A 404 23.43 6.61 -4.64
C THR A 404 23.70 6.63 -3.14
N GLU A 405 22.74 6.17 -2.33
CA GLU A 405 22.83 6.23 -0.88
C GLU A 405 22.07 5.08 -0.22
N ARG A 406 22.44 4.77 1.03
CA ARG A 406 21.69 3.88 1.90
C ARG A 406 21.42 4.61 3.21
N VAL A 407 20.15 4.94 3.47
CA VAL A 407 19.74 5.79 4.59
C VAL A 407 19.07 4.95 5.67
N LEU A 408 19.64 4.99 6.88
CA LEU A 408 19.06 4.40 8.08
C LEU A 408 18.06 5.37 8.70
N ILE A 409 16.79 4.98 8.69
CA ILE A 409 15.72 5.61 9.45
C ILE A 409 15.74 5.04 10.87
N PRO A 410 15.81 5.89 11.92
CA PRO A 410 15.87 5.41 13.30
C PRO A 410 14.66 4.55 13.68
N GLU A 411 14.86 3.65 14.63
CA GLU A 411 13.80 2.79 15.15
C GLU A 411 12.58 3.59 15.65
N GLY A 412 11.40 2.99 15.50
CA GLY A 412 10.13 3.59 15.89
C GLY A 412 9.59 4.67 14.93
N ARG A 413 10.29 4.93 13.81
CA ARG A 413 9.86 5.87 12.77
C ARG A 413 9.51 5.17 11.46
N THR A 414 8.62 5.80 10.70
CA THR A 414 8.25 5.39 9.35
C THR A 414 8.21 6.62 8.45
N VAL A 415 8.70 6.51 7.21
CA VAL A 415 8.65 7.62 6.25
C VAL A 415 7.21 7.87 5.81
N LEU A 416 6.71 9.07 6.04
CA LEU A 416 5.39 9.53 5.59
C LEU A 416 5.43 10.16 4.19
N GLY A 417 6.54 10.81 3.84
CA GLY A 417 6.70 11.49 2.57
C GLY A 417 7.90 12.43 2.58
N PHE A 418 8.05 13.19 1.50
CA PHE A 418 9.21 14.04 1.26
C PHE A 418 8.76 15.47 0.93
N GLY A 419 9.63 16.43 1.24
CA GLY A 419 9.53 17.82 0.80
C GLY A 419 10.77 18.22 0.01
N PRO A 420 10.74 19.38 -0.68
CA PRO A 420 11.88 19.88 -1.45
C PRO A 420 13.11 20.12 -0.55
N GLY A 421 14.30 20.06 -1.16
CA GLY A 421 15.55 20.33 -0.45
C GLY A 421 15.96 19.23 0.54
N GLY A 422 15.67 17.97 0.20
CA GLY A 422 16.02 16.80 1.00
C GLY A 422 15.21 16.67 2.30
N ILE A 423 14.01 17.26 2.39
CA ILE A 423 13.17 17.12 3.60
C ILE A 423 12.54 15.73 3.63
N VAL A 424 12.63 15.06 4.78
CA VAL A 424 11.97 13.78 5.06
C VAL A 424 10.99 13.97 6.21
N TYR A 425 9.74 13.60 6.00
CA TYR A 425 8.73 13.59 7.05
C TYR A 425 8.55 12.17 7.59
N LEU A 426 8.57 12.02 8.91
CA LEU A 426 8.46 10.74 9.58
C LEU A 426 7.23 10.71 10.47
N ALA A 427 6.57 9.57 10.56
CA ALA A 427 5.65 9.25 11.65
C ALA A 427 6.45 8.63 12.78
N LYS A 428 6.29 9.15 14.00
CA LYS A 428 6.74 8.51 15.23
C LYS A 428 5.52 8.10 16.03
N ARG A 429 5.38 6.79 16.29
CA ARG A 429 4.29 6.28 17.12
C ARG A 429 4.70 6.33 18.59
N ILE A 430 3.84 6.91 19.42
CA ILE A 430 4.01 7.02 20.86
C ILE A 430 2.91 6.18 21.49
N THR A 431 3.28 5.27 22.40
CA THR A 431 2.30 4.42 23.10
C THR A 431 2.45 4.65 24.59
N GLU A 432 1.39 5.17 25.20
CA GLU A 432 1.28 5.44 26.63
C GLU A 432 0.05 4.69 27.16
N GLY A 433 0.29 3.68 28.01
CA GLY A 433 -0.76 2.78 28.46
C GLY A 433 -1.46 2.06 27.29
N SER A 434 -2.78 2.28 27.15
CA SER A 434 -3.61 1.70 26.09
C SER A 434 -3.78 2.61 24.86
N THR A 435 -3.22 3.83 24.91
CA THR A 435 -3.35 4.84 23.86
C THR A 435 -2.11 4.85 22.98
N THR A 436 -2.31 4.82 21.67
CA THR A 436 -1.23 5.04 20.69
C THR A 436 -1.56 6.27 19.86
N THR A 437 -0.68 7.27 19.93
CA THR A 437 -0.72 8.47 19.08
C THR A 437 0.44 8.45 18.10
N THR A 438 0.36 9.33 17.10
CA THR A 438 1.42 9.59 16.14
C THR A 438 1.78 11.07 16.21
N THR A 439 3.08 11.37 16.18
CA THR A 439 3.59 12.71 15.86
C THR A 439 4.30 12.69 14.52
N ILE A 440 4.34 13.84 13.85
CA ILE A 440 5.09 14.03 12.62
C ILE A 440 6.43 14.67 12.98
N GLU A 441 7.53 14.05 12.57
CA GLU A 441 8.87 14.62 12.67
C GLU A 441 9.32 15.09 11.29
N ARG A 442 10.07 16.20 11.24
CA ARG A 442 10.77 16.67 10.04
C ARG A 442 12.26 16.46 10.24
N ALA A 443 12.89 15.75 9.33
CA ALA A 443 14.33 15.55 9.28
C ALA A 443 14.87 15.98 7.90
N ARG A 444 16.19 15.97 7.75
CA ARG A 444 16.83 16.09 6.45
C ARG A 444 17.44 14.77 6.02
N ALA A 445 17.37 14.49 4.73
CA ALA A 445 18.10 13.40 4.11
C ALA A 445 19.60 13.59 4.35
N LYS A 446 20.13 14.81 4.15
CA LYS A 446 21.53 15.19 4.40
C LYS A 446 21.65 16.34 5.38
#